data_AF-A0A2K4ZI05-F1
#
_entry.id   AF-A0A2K4ZI05-F1
#
_cell.length_a   1.000
_cell.length_b   1.000
_cell.length_c   1.000
_cell.angle_alpha   90.00
_cell.angle_beta   90.00
_cell.angle_gamma   90.00
#
_symmetry.space_group_name_H-M   'P 1'
#
loop_
_entity.id
_entity.type
_entity.pdbx_description
1 polymer ?
#
loop_
_entity_poly.entity_id
_entity_poly.type
_entity_poly.pdbx_seq_one_letter_code
_entity_poly.pdbx_strand_id
1 'polypeptide(L)'
;MKYLRFFQIWKLAIFALFIVCVPGCLFTPNPYGFINAIISAIICLIIAISPILSDILYIKTPAEKLWKRWAFVEGEKAQARKERAAYGELTPTYIDTELKYGLFAGATDGKYRTTLRRCSCPDFKKRKVPCKHMYYLAAKCGVESLK
;
A
#
# COMPACT_ATOMS: atom_id res chain seq x y z
N MET A 1 -1.11 -14.70 -8.49
CA MET A 1 -1.38 -14.63 -7.03
C MET A 1 -0.64 -13.51 -6.28
N LYS A 2 0.60 -13.10 -6.66
CA LYS A 2 1.37 -12.03 -5.97
C LYS A 2 0.57 -10.74 -5.72
N TYR A 3 -0.10 -10.23 -6.76
CA TYR A 3 -0.90 -9.00 -6.68
C TYR A 3 -2.10 -9.09 -5.73
N LEU A 4 -2.71 -10.27 -5.55
CA LEU A 4 -3.83 -10.47 -4.60
C LEU A 4 -3.37 -10.34 -3.14
N ARG A 5 -2.09 -10.58 -2.85
CA ARG A 5 -1.51 -10.34 -1.53
C ARG A 5 -1.20 -8.86 -1.32
N PHE A 6 -0.84 -8.14 -2.38
CA PHE A 6 -0.52 -6.72 -2.34
C PHE A 6 -1.76 -5.83 -2.24
N PHE A 7 -2.70 -5.98 -3.18
CA PHE A 7 -3.96 -5.28 -3.15
C PHE A 7 -4.83 -5.83 -2.01
N GLN A 8 -5.45 -4.94 -1.25
CA GLN A 8 -6.46 -5.37 -0.28
C GLN A 8 -7.69 -5.88 -1.05
N ILE A 9 -8.18 -7.07 -0.70
CA ILE A 9 -9.31 -7.73 -1.39
C ILE A 9 -10.51 -6.79 -1.50
N TRP A 10 -10.80 -6.02 -0.46
CA TRP A 10 -11.87 -5.02 -0.46
C TRP A 10 -11.72 -3.95 -1.55
N LYS A 11 -10.51 -3.52 -1.90
CA LYS A 11 -10.29 -2.56 -3.01
C LYS A 11 -10.67 -3.18 -4.36
N LEU A 12 -10.33 -4.44 -4.57
CA LEU A 12 -10.67 -5.17 -5.79
C LEU A 12 -12.18 -5.43 -5.86
N ALA A 13 -12.80 -5.77 -4.73
CA ALA A 13 -14.25 -5.96 -4.63
C ALA A 13 -15.01 -4.65 -4.91
N ILE A 14 -14.58 -3.53 -4.34
CA ILE A 14 -15.15 -2.20 -4.61
C ILE A 14 -15.03 -1.86 -6.10
N PHE A 15 -13.85 -2.05 -6.69
CA PHE A 15 -13.65 -1.79 -8.10
C PHE A 15 -14.57 -2.65 -8.98
N ALA A 16 -14.64 -3.96 -8.71
CA ALA A 16 -15.53 -4.86 -9.43
C ALA A 16 -17.00 -4.47 -9.28
N LEU A 17 -17.44 -4.11 -8.07
CA LEU A 17 -18.80 -3.67 -7.78
C LEU A 17 -19.16 -2.43 -8.63
N PHE A 18 -18.33 -1.39 -8.59
CA PHE A 18 -18.60 -0.16 -9.35
C PHE A 18 -18.55 -0.39 -10.86
N ILE A 19 -17.66 -1.26 -11.38
CA ILE A 19 -17.64 -1.62 -12.80
C ILE A 19 -18.94 -2.31 -13.23
N VAL A 20 -19.49 -3.19 -12.40
CA VAL A 20 -20.77 -3.89 -12.68
C VAL A 20 -21.97 -2.95 -12.53
N CYS A 21 -21.91 -1.95 -11.66
CA CYS A 21 -22.98 -0.97 -11.47
C CYS A 21 -23.09 0.06 -12.62
N VAL A 22 -21.99 0.39 -13.30
CA VAL A 22 -21.96 1.42 -14.37
C VAL A 22 -22.94 1.13 -15.52
N PRO A 23 -23.05 -0.11 -16.05
CA PRO A 23 -24.10 -0.46 -17.01
C PRO A 23 -25.51 -0.18 -16.49
N GLY A 24 -25.78 -0.49 -15.21
CA GLY A 24 -27.09 -0.24 -14.59
C GLY A 24 -27.49 1.24 -14.62
N CYS A 25 -26.53 2.15 -14.43
CA CYS A 25 -26.80 3.58 -14.51
C CYS A 25 -27.16 4.07 -15.92
N LEU A 26 -26.67 3.40 -16.97
CA LEU A 26 -26.81 3.85 -18.37
C LEU A 26 -28.01 3.23 -19.09
N PHE A 27 -28.43 2.03 -18.69
CA PHE A 27 -29.46 1.26 -19.41
C PHE A 27 -30.84 1.24 -18.72
N THR A 28 -30.98 1.76 -17.50
CA THR A 28 -32.30 1.94 -16.86
C THR A 28 -32.95 3.24 -17.32
N PRO A 29 -34.26 3.26 -17.60
CA PRO A 29 -34.98 4.49 -17.91
C PRO A 29 -34.86 5.47 -16.72
N ASN A 30 -34.10 6.55 -16.92
CA ASN A 30 -33.77 7.49 -15.87
C ASN A 30 -34.68 8.73 -15.98
N PRO A 31 -35.54 9.02 -14.97
CA PRO A 31 -36.45 10.17 -15.00
C PRO A 31 -35.71 11.52 -14.98
N TYR A 32 -34.43 11.53 -14.64
CA TYR A 32 -33.57 12.72 -14.58
C TYR A 32 -32.78 12.96 -15.87
N GLY A 33 -32.94 12.13 -16.91
CA GLY A 33 -32.31 12.31 -18.23
C GLY A 33 -30.89 11.73 -18.39
N PHE A 34 -30.46 11.58 -19.65
CA PHE A 34 -29.23 10.88 -20.04
C PHE A 34 -27.94 11.54 -19.53
N ILE A 35 -27.89 12.87 -19.45
CA ILE A 35 -26.71 13.60 -18.94
C ILE A 35 -26.43 13.23 -17.48
N ASN A 36 -27.47 13.15 -16.65
CA ASN A 36 -27.32 12.78 -15.24
C ASN A 36 -26.86 11.32 -15.07
N ALA A 37 -27.30 10.42 -15.95
CA ALA A 37 -26.79 9.05 -16.00
C ALA A 37 -25.29 8.98 -16.33
N ILE A 38 -24.83 9.78 -17.30
CA ILE A 38 -23.40 9.88 -17.64
C ILE A 38 -22.58 10.42 -16.46
N ILE A 39 -23.03 11.51 -15.83
CA ILE A 39 -22.32 12.12 -14.69
C ILE A 39 -22.20 11.10 -13.55
N SER A 40 -23.27 10.37 -13.24
CA SER A 40 -23.27 9.31 -12.23
C SER A 40 -22.27 8.20 -12.56
N ALA A 41 -22.25 7.72 -13.80
CA ALA A 41 -21.31 6.71 -14.26
C ALA A 41 -19.84 7.16 -14.13
N ILE A 42 -19.55 8.42 -14.48
CA ILE A 42 -18.20 9.00 -14.34
C ILE A 42 -17.79 9.03 -12.86
N ILE A 43 -18.66 9.48 -11.96
CA ILE A 43 -18.38 9.52 -10.52
C ILE A 43 -18.11 8.10 -9.98
N CYS A 44 -18.92 7.11 -10.35
CA CYS A 44 -18.71 5.71 -10.00
C CYS A 44 -17.34 5.19 -10.46
N LEU A 45 -16.92 5.50 -11.70
CA LEU A 45 -15.62 5.11 -12.22
C LEU A 45 -14.46 5.78 -11.48
N ILE A 46 -14.57 7.08 -11.15
CA ILE A 46 -13.55 7.81 -10.38
C ILE A 46 -13.37 7.18 -9.00
N ILE A 47 -14.48 6.88 -8.30
CA ILE A 47 -14.46 6.23 -6.98
C ILE A 47 -13.82 4.84 -7.09
N ALA A 48 -14.14 4.07 -8.12
CA ALA A 48 -13.57 2.74 -8.35
C ALA A 48 -12.04 2.79 -8.57
N ILE A 49 -11.57 3.75 -9.39
CA ILE A 49 -10.18 3.82 -9.83
C ILE A 49 -9.27 4.43 -8.75
N SER A 50 -9.75 5.41 -7.97
CA SER A 50 -8.94 6.17 -7.00
C SER A 50 -8.10 5.29 -6.04
N PRO A 51 -8.65 4.26 -5.37
CA PRO A 51 -7.90 3.43 -4.42
C PRO A 51 -6.85 2.53 -5.09
N ILE A 52 -7.06 2.16 -6.35
CA ILE A 52 -6.19 1.26 -7.14
C ILE A 52 -5.09 2.07 -7.82
N LEU A 53 -5.41 3.26 -8.32
CA LEU A 53 -4.45 4.14 -8.98
C LEU A 53 -3.26 4.45 -8.08
N SER A 54 -3.50 4.76 -6.80
CA SER A 54 -2.43 5.01 -5.82
C SER A 54 -1.48 3.81 -5.66
N ASP A 55 -2.04 2.60 -5.65
CA ASP A 55 -1.31 1.35 -5.52
C ASP A 55 -0.53 1.01 -6.82
N ILE A 56 -1.12 1.26 -8.00
CA ILE A 56 -0.44 1.13 -9.30
C ILE A 56 0.72 2.11 -9.40
N LEU A 57 0.49 3.38 -9.04
CA LEU A 57 1.54 4.40 -9.02
C LEU A 57 2.67 4.01 -8.08
N TYR A 58 2.36 3.43 -6.92
CA TYR A 58 3.37 2.90 -6.02
C TYR A 58 4.20 1.78 -6.67
N ILE A 59 3.56 0.76 -7.26
CA ILE A 59 4.26 -0.37 -7.89
C ILE A 59 5.21 0.12 -9.00
N LYS A 60 4.74 1.05 -9.83
CA LYS A 60 5.51 1.64 -10.94
C LYS A 60 6.66 2.55 -10.48
N THR A 61 6.59 3.09 -9.26
CA THR A 61 7.65 3.98 -8.77
C THR A 61 8.89 3.15 -8.36
N PRO A 62 10.11 3.52 -8.80
CA PRO A 62 11.35 2.90 -8.34
C PRO A 62 11.52 2.96 -6.83
N ALA A 63 12.18 1.96 -6.25
CA ALA A 63 12.36 1.84 -4.80
C ALA A 63 13.13 3.04 -4.22
N GLU A 64 14.11 3.56 -4.95
CA GLU A 64 14.97 4.68 -4.56
C GLU A 64 14.14 5.95 -4.41
N LYS A 65 13.28 6.23 -5.39
CA LYS A 65 12.38 7.39 -5.37
C LYS A 65 11.34 7.27 -4.25
N LEU A 66 10.86 6.06 -3.98
CA LEU A 66 9.95 5.81 -2.85
C LEU A 66 10.64 6.04 -1.50
N TRP A 67 11.88 5.57 -1.37
CA TRP A 67 12.63 5.63 -0.12
C TRP A 67 13.20 7.02 0.16
N LYS A 68 13.56 7.80 -0.87
CA LYS A 68 14.04 9.19 -0.76
C LYS A 68 13.09 10.10 0.04
N ARG A 69 11.80 9.78 0.10
CA ARG A 69 10.83 10.44 0.99
C ARG A 69 11.32 10.52 2.44
N TRP A 70 12.05 9.52 2.91
CA TRP A 70 12.49 9.41 4.29
C TRP A 70 13.86 10.00 4.56
N ALA A 71 14.46 10.71 3.59
CA ALA A 71 15.78 11.30 3.72
C ALA A 71 15.91 12.26 4.93
N PHE A 72 14.80 12.85 5.38
CA PHE A 72 14.81 13.73 6.56
C PHE A 72 14.82 12.98 7.91
N VAL A 73 14.68 11.65 7.92
CA VAL A 73 14.58 10.84 9.13
C VAL A 73 15.96 10.35 9.54
N GLU A 74 16.64 11.12 10.38
CA GLU A 74 18.00 10.85 10.84
C GLU A 74 18.10 10.83 12.38
N GLY A 75 19.32 10.60 12.89
CA GLY A 75 19.64 10.60 14.32
C GLY A 75 19.50 9.25 15.03
N GLU A 76 19.79 9.26 16.32
CA GLU A 76 19.91 8.06 17.17
C GLU A 76 18.65 7.18 17.13
N LYS A 77 17.46 7.78 17.22
CA LYS A 77 16.18 7.05 17.15
C LYS A 77 15.97 6.36 15.80
N ALA A 78 16.51 6.89 14.70
CA ALA A 78 16.46 6.26 13.39
C ALA A 78 17.44 5.08 13.33
N GLN A 79 18.66 5.26 13.84
CA GLN A 79 19.66 4.19 13.90
C GLN A 79 19.21 3.02 14.78
N ALA A 80 18.67 3.27 15.97
CA ALA A 80 18.10 2.22 16.83
C ALA A 80 16.94 1.45 16.17
N ARG A 81 16.26 2.01 15.16
CA ARG A 81 15.25 1.30 14.35
C ARG A 81 15.89 0.46 13.24
N LYS A 82 17.00 0.93 12.65
CA LYS A 82 17.80 0.17 11.68
C LYS A 82 18.52 -1.01 12.33
N GLU A 83 19.13 -0.82 13.50
CA GLU A 83 19.76 -1.89 14.28
C GLU A 83 18.77 -2.99 14.64
N ARG A 84 17.57 -2.61 15.13
CA ARG A 84 16.48 -3.58 15.38
C ARG A 84 15.96 -4.25 14.11
N ALA A 85 16.15 -3.65 12.94
CA ALA A 85 15.88 -4.29 11.67
C ALA A 85 16.99 -5.30 11.29
N ALA A 86 18.24 -5.05 11.68
CA ALA A 86 19.38 -5.92 11.45
C ALA A 86 19.42 -7.14 12.37
N TYR A 87 19.00 -6.99 13.62
CA TYR A 87 19.16 -7.98 14.70
C TYR A 87 18.39 -9.31 14.51
N GLY A 88 17.60 -9.46 13.46
CA GLY A 88 17.04 -10.76 13.07
C GLY A 88 15.73 -11.18 13.76
N GLU A 89 15.21 -10.42 14.73
CA GLU A 89 13.91 -10.69 15.36
C GLU A 89 12.69 -10.42 14.46
N LEU A 90 12.91 -10.03 13.21
CA LEU A 90 11.80 -9.89 12.27
C LEU A 90 11.38 -11.28 11.82
N THR A 91 10.09 -11.56 11.93
CA THR A 91 9.44 -12.77 11.44
C THR A 91 8.73 -12.47 10.11
N PRO A 92 9.46 -12.26 9.00
CA PRO A 92 8.85 -12.05 7.69
C PRO A 92 8.17 -13.35 7.24
N THR A 93 6.88 -13.26 6.95
CA THR A 93 6.10 -14.37 6.39
C THR A 93 6.03 -14.32 4.86
N TYR A 94 6.29 -13.15 4.27
CA TYR A 94 6.34 -12.94 2.82
C TYR A 94 7.13 -11.67 2.51
N ILE A 95 8.01 -11.70 1.52
CA ILE A 95 8.71 -10.53 0.99
C ILE A 95 8.65 -10.60 -0.54
N ASP A 96 8.39 -9.46 -1.15
CA ASP A 96 8.34 -9.29 -2.60
C ASP A 96 9.05 -7.98 -2.95
N THR A 97 10.26 -8.09 -3.51
CA THR A 97 11.11 -6.95 -3.86
C THR A 97 10.64 -6.23 -5.11
N GLU A 98 9.96 -6.91 -6.04
CA GLU A 98 9.36 -6.31 -7.24
C GLU A 98 8.21 -5.37 -6.84
N LEU A 99 7.29 -5.89 -6.02
CA LEU A 99 6.17 -5.14 -5.48
C LEU A 99 6.57 -4.24 -4.31
N LYS A 100 7.82 -4.31 -3.85
CA LYS A 100 8.34 -3.54 -2.71
C LYS A 100 7.40 -3.69 -1.49
N TYR A 101 7.04 -4.94 -1.19
CA TYR A 101 5.99 -5.30 -0.24
C TYR A 101 6.44 -6.44 0.68
N GLY A 102 6.02 -6.37 1.94
CA GLY A 102 6.29 -7.42 2.92
C GLY A 102 5.11 -7.67 3.85
N LEU A 103 5.04 -8.90 4.37
CA LEU A 103 4.20 -9.32 5.47
C LEU A 103 5.07 -9.79 6.63
N PHE A 104 4.85 -9.24 7.81
CA PHE A 104 5.55 -9.62 9.04
C PHE A 104 4.55 -10.15 10.05
N ALA A 105 4.93 -11.14 10.86
CA ALA A 105 4.10 -11.59 11.96
C ALA A 105 4.06 -10.50 13.06
N GLY A 106 2.87 -10.22 13.57
CA GLY A 106 2.67 -9.32 14.70
C GLY A 106 2.60 -10.09 16.01
N ALA A 107 2.73 -9.37 17.12
CA ALA A 107 2.78 -9.96 18.46
C ALA A 107 1.46 -10.62 18.91
N THR A 108 0.33 -10.19 18.36
CA THR A 108 -1.02 -10.65 18.77
C THR A 108 -1.78 -11.08 17.52
N ASP A 109 -1.25 -12.09 16.83
CA ASP A 109 -1.88 -12.84 15.72
C ASP A 109 -2.22 -12.06 14.43
N GLY A 110 -1.94 -10.75 14.39
CA GLY A 110 -2.10 -9.91 13.21
C GLY A 110 -0.87 -9.90 12.31
N LYS A 111 -1.05 -9.81 10.98
CA LYS A 111 0.07 -9.59 10.03
C LYS A 111 0.28 -8.10 9.78
N TYR A 112 1.52 -7.63 9.88
CA TYR A 112 1.87 -6.27 9.46
C TYR A 112 2.13 -6.22 7.97
N ARG A 113 1.30 -5.45 7.26
CA ARG A 113 1.50 -5.12 5.85
C ARG A 113 2.47 -3.95 5.77
N THR A 114 3.56 -4.15 5.06
CA THR A 114 4.65 -3.18 4.96
C THR A 114 4.97 -2.88 3.51
N THR A 115 5.08 -1.60 3.19
CA THR A 115 5.59 -1.06 1.93
C THR A 115 6.68 -0.04 2.25
N LEU A 116 7.41 0.43 1.25
CA LEU A 116 8.39 1.50 1.42
C LEU A 116 7.75 2.84 1.81
N ARG A 117 6.42 3.00 1.69
CA ARG A 117 5.69 4.22 2.09
C ARG A 117 4.97 4.11 3.43
N ARG A 118 4.58 2.90 3.86
CA ARG A 118 3.76 2.73 5.08
C ARG A 118 3.91 1.35 5.68
N CYS A 119 3.64 1.26 6.97
CA CYS A 119 3.50 -0.02 7.66
C CYS A 119 2.25 -0.02 8.54
N SER A 120 1.54 -1.14 8.63
CA SER A 120 0.36 -1.26 9.51
C SER A 120 0.70 -1.50 10.99
N CYS A 121 1.99 -1.61 11.33
CA CYS A 121 2.42 -1.81 12.72
C CYS A 121 2.14 -0.58 13.61
N PRO A 122 1.99 -0.78 14.94
CA PRO A 122 1.75 0.31 15.89
C PRO A 122 2.81 1.42 15.88
N ASP A 123 4.08 1.06 15.70
CA ASP A 123 5.20 2.02 15.70
C ASP A 123 5.07 3.06 14.57
N PHE A 124 4.82 2.60 13.34
CA PHE A 124 4.56 3.50 12.20
C PHE A 124 3.25 4.28 12.40
N LYS A 125 2.19 3.64 12.91
CA LYS A 125 0.91 4.32 13.18
C LYS A 125 1.07 5.51 14.13
N LYS A 126 1.89 5.36 15.19
CA LYS A 126 2.16 6.40 16.19
C LYS A 126 3.11 7.48 15.68
N ARG A 127 4.23 7.08 15.06
CA ARG A 127 5.34 8.02 14.76
C ARG A 127 5.35 8.59 13.34
N LYS A 128 4.65 7.93 12.39
CA LYS A 128 4.61 8.29 10.96
C LYS A 128 5.96 8.39 10.26
N VAL A 129 6.98 7.72 10.80
CA VAL A 129 8.34 7.58 10.23
C VAL A 129 8.69 6.09 10.09
N PRO A 130 9.70 5.70 9.27
CA PRO A 130 9.98 4.30 8.98
C PRO A 130 10.20 3.45 10.24
N CYS A 131 9.43 2.39 10.40
CA CYS A 131 9.62 1.42 11.47
C CYS A 131 10.68 0.37 11.09
N LYS A 132 11.05 -0.52 12.02
CA LYS A 132 12.00 -1.62 11.75
C LYS A 132 11.62 -2.48 10.54
N HIS A 133 10.33 -2.76 10.34
CA HIS A 133 9.84 -3.53 9.19
C HIS A 133 10.12 -2.84 7.85
N MET A 134 10.00 -1.51 7.81
CA MET A 134 10.25 -0.73 6.60
C MET A 134 11.74 -0.68 6.27
N TYR A 135 12.60 -0.50 7.27
CA TYR A 135 14.05 -0.58 7.08
C TYR A 135 14.49 -1.96 6.59
N TYR A 136 13.95 -3.04 7.16
CA TYR A 136 14.21 -4.40 6.68
C TYR A 136 13.78 -4.58 5.22
N LEU A 137 12.57 -4.13 4.86
CA LEU A 137 12.07 -4.21 3.48
C LEU A 137 12.91 -3.36 2.52
N ALA A 138 13.31 -2.16 2.92
CA ALA A 138 14.16 -1.27 2.13
C ALA A 138 15.54 -1.89 1.86
N ALA A 139 16.13 -2.55 2.86
CA ALA A 139 17.37 -3.29 2.71
C ALA A 139 17.23 -4.47 1.73
N LYS A 140 16.11 -5.22 1.79
CA LYS A 140 15.82 -6.27 0.80
C LYS A 140 15.58 -5.72 -0.61
N CYS A 141 15.08 -4.49 -0.72
CA CYS A 141 14.95 -3.80 -2.01
C CYS A 141 16.25 -3.14 -2.49
N GLY A 142 17.34 -3.21 -1.72
CA GLY A 142 18.65 -2.64 -2.09
C GLY A 142 18.77 -1.12 -1.96
N VAL A 143 17.83 -0.45 -1.29
CA VAL A 143 17.78 1.03 -1.22
C VAL A 143 18.17 1.60 0.15
N GLU A 144 18.56 0.75 1.09
CA GLU A 144 18.97 1.13 2.44
C GLU A 144 19.98 0.13 3.01
N SER A 145 20.94 0.61 3.78
CA SER A 145 21.89 -0.23 4.52
C SER A 145 21.46 -0.38 5.98
N LEU A 146 21.58 -1.58 6.53
CA LEU A 146 21.35 -1.86 7.95
C LEU A 146 22.64 -1.87 8.79
N LYS A 147 23.79 -1.59 8.17
CA LYS A 147 25.08 -1.44 8.84
C LYS A 147 25.26 -0.03 9.38
#